data_AF-A0A530C6E5-F1
#
_entry.id   AF-A0A530C6E5-F1
#
_cell.length_a   1.000
_cell.length_b   1.000
_cell.length_c   1.000
_cell.angle_alpha   90.00
_cell.angle_beta   90.00
_cell.angle_gamma   90.00
#
_symmetry.space_group_name_H-M   'P 1'
#
loop_
_entity.id
_entity.type
_entity.pdbx_description
1 polymer ?
#
loop_
_entity_poly.entity_id
_entity_poly.type
_entity_poly.pdbx_seq_one_letter_code
_entity_poly.pdbx_strand_id
1 'polypeptide(L)'
;MTDFTPFQSLLGGALIGLSAVLLMALHGRIAGMTGILTGVIPPVSADWKWRAAFLAGAIGAPFLIQLAGKDIEFNVPVPTLALVVGGFIVGVGVHFGGGCPSGHGICGIARLSPRSFVAVATFMA
;
A
#
# COMPACT_ATOMS: atom_id res chain seq x y z
N MET A 1 -23.31 -6.14 -7.43
CA MET A 1 -23.11 -6.58 -6.03
C MET A 1 -21.80 -7.32 -6.00
N THR A 2 -20.88 -6.98 -5.09
CA THR A 2 -19.66 -7.77 -4.88
C THR A 2 -20.00 -9.01 -4.07
N ASP A 3 -19.50 -10.17 -4.47
CA ASP A 3 -19.73 -11.42 -3.74
C ASP A 3 -19.15 -11.32 -2.32
N PHE A 4 -19.93 -11.79 -1.33
CA PHE A 4 -19.49 -11.81 0.05
C PHE A 4 -18.51 -12.97 0.26
N THR A 5 -17.21 -12.65 0.37
CA THR A 5 -16.11 -13.62 0.48
C THR A 5 -15.38 -13.51 1.84
N PRO A 6 -16.04 -13.87 2.96
CA PRO A 6 -15.53 -13.58 4.30
C PRO A 6 -14.19 -14.28 4.60
N PHE A 7 -14.06 -15.55 4.22
CA PHE A 7 -12.84 -16.32 4.47
C PHE A 7 -11.65 -15.82 3.64
N GLN A 8 -11.88 -15.46 2.37
CA GLN A 8 -10.83 -14.92 1.51
C GLN A 8 -10.37 -13.54 2.00
N SER A 9 -11.32 -12.68 2.38
CA SER A 9 -11.04 -11.35 2.92
C SER A 9 -10.27 -11.42 4.26
N LEU A 10 -10.66 -12.35 5.14
CA LEU A 10 -9.97 -12.60 6.40
C LEU A 10 -8.53 -13.07 6.18
N LEU A 11 -8.32 -14.07 5.31
CA LEU A 11 -6.98 -14.58 5.00
C LEU A 11 -6.10 -13.52 4.35
N GLY A 12 -6.65 -12.75 3.40
CA GLY A 12 -5.94 -11.63 2.78
C GLY A 12 -5.52 -10.58 3.81
N GLY A 13 -6.44 -10.17 4.68
CA GLY A 13 -6.15 -9.23 5.78
C GLY A 13 -5.10 -9.75 6.75
N ALA A 14 -5.17 -11.04 7.13
CA ALA A 14 -4.20 -11.68 8.01
C ALA A 14 -2.79 -11.71 7.38
N LEU A 15 -2.68 -12.01 6.08
CA LEU A 15 -1.40 -11.99 5.35
C LEU A 15 -0.79 -10.59 5.26
N ILE A 16 -1.62 -9.57 5.01
CA ILE A 16 -1.17 -8.17 4.99
C ILE A 16 -0.68 -7.74 6.37
N GLY A 17 -1.44 -8.06 7.43
CA GLY A 17 -1.06 -7.77 8.82
C GLY A 17 0.23 -8.47 9.23
N LEU A 18 0.36 -9.77 8.91
CA LEU A 18 1.56 -10.56 9.17
C LEU A 18 2.78 -9.98 8.44
N SER A 19 2.64 -9.58 7.18
CA SER A 19 3.70 -8.91 6.42
C SER A 19 4.14 -7.59 7.08
N ALA A 20 3.19 -6.76 7.53
CA ALA A 20 3.50 -5.50 8.21
C ALA A 20 4.22 -5.73 9.56
N VAL A 21 3.81 -6.74 10.33
CA VAL A 21 4.46 -7.13 11.58
C VAL A 21 5.86 -7.69 11.34
N LEU A 22 6.05 -8.54 10.31
CA LEU A 22 7.37 -9.07 9.97
C LEU A 22 8.34 -7.96 9.54
N LEU A 23 7.88 -6.98 8.74
CA LEU A 23 8.71 -5.83 8.38
C LEU A 23 9.13 -5.03 9.62
N MET A 24 8.21 -4.86 10.57
CA MET A 24 8.46 -4.18 11.82
C MET A 24 9.40 -4.96 12.75
N ALA A 25 9.23 -6.27 12.87
CA ALA A 25 10.01 -7.12 13.75
C ALA A 25 11.45 -7.33 13.24
N LEU A 26 11.62 -7.51 11.92
CA LEU A 26 12.91 -7.83 11.31
C LEU A 26 13.74 -6.58 10.96
N HIS A 27 13.09 -5.50 10.51
CA HIS A 27 13.78 -4.30 10.04
C HIS A 27 13.53 -3.06 10.92
N GLY A 28 12.66 -3.16 11.93
CA GLY A 28 12.31 -2.01 12.78
C GLY A 28 11.56 -0.89 12.04
N ARG A 29 10.99 -1.19 10.87
CA ARG A 29 10.34 -0.19 9.99
C ARG A 29 8.83 -0.36 9.97
N ILE A 30 8.12 0.74 9.74
CA ILE A 30 6.67 0.75 9.58
C ILE A 30 6.34 0.64 8.10
N ALA A 31 5.42 -0.26 7.74
CA ALA A 31 4.97 -0.42 6.36
C ALA A 31 4.19 0.82 5.90
N GLY A 32 4.60 1.40 4.78
CA GLY A 32 3.93 2.55 4.17
C GLY A 32 4.42 2.81 2.74
N MET A 33 3.54 2.58 1.77
CA MET A 33 3.85 2.65 0.33
C MET A 33 4.48 3.98 -0.08
N THR A 34 3.93 5.13 0.34
CA THR A 34 4.49 6.45 0.00
C THR A 34 5.94 6.58 0.44
N GLY A 35 6.26 6.21 1.69
CA GLY A 35 7.63 6.26 2.18
C GLY A 35 8.53 5.31 1.41
N ILE A 36 8.10 4.06 1.23
CA ILE A 36 8.87 3.04 0.51
C ILE A 36 9.21 3.52 -0.91
N LEU A 37 8.23 4.08 -1.62
CA LEU A 37 8.39 4.62 -2.98
C LEU A 37 9.33 5.84 -3.00
N THR A 38 9.14 6.82 -2.12
CA THR A 38 10.01 8.02 -2.10
C THR A 38 11.45 7.69 -1.72
N GLY A 39 11.68 6.65 -0.92
CA GLY A 39 13.02 6.24 -0.51
C GLY A 39 13.88 5.60 -1.62
N VAL A 40 13.28 5.21 -2.74
CA VAL A 40 13.99 4.73 -3.96
C VAL A 40 14.05 5.78 -5.07
N ILE A 41 13.37 6.92 -4.90
CA ILE A 41 13.44 8.04 -5.85
C ILE A 41 14.60 8.96 -5.42
N PRO A 42 15.41 9.50 -6.36
CA PRO A 42 16.47 10.44 -6.03
C PRO A 42 15.95 11.70 -5.30
N PRO A 43 16.62 12.17 -4.23
CA PRO A 43 17.82 11.59 -3.63
C PRO A 43 17.53 10.30 -2.86
N VAL A 44 18.21 9.22 -3.24
CA VAL A 44 17.95 7.87 -2.71
C VAL A 44 18.31 7.78 -1.23
N SER A 45 17.47 7.11 -0.45
CA SER A 45 17.72 6.89 0.98
C SER A 45 18.87 5.89 1.18
N ALA A 46 19.61 6.00 2.29
CA ALA A 46 20.67 5.04 2.62
C ALA A 46 20.14 3.59 2.69
N ASP A 47 18.90 3.43 3.13
CA ASP A 47 18.23 2.14 3.27
C ASP A 47 17.45 1.71 2.00
N TRP A 48 17.79 2.21 0.82
CA TRP A 48 17.02 1.95 -0.42
C TRP A 48 16.90 0.46 -0.78
N LYS A 49 17.87 -0.38 -0.38
CA LYS A 49 17.92 -1.81 -0.76
C LYS A 49 16.68 -2.58 -0.30
N TRP A 50 16.25 -2.43 0.95
CA TRP A 50 15.05 -3.14 1.46
C TRP A 50 13.76 -2.57 0.85
N ARG A 51 13.74 -1.25 0.58
CA ARG A 51 12.60 -0.58 -0.06
C ARG A 51 12.42 -1.08 -1.49
N ALA A 52 13.51 -1.19 -2.24
CA ALA A 52 13.52 -1.76 -3.58
C ALA A 52 13.11 -3.24 -3.56
N ALA A 53 13.60 -4.03 -2.61
CA ALA A 53 13.18 -5.43 -2.45
C ALA A 53 11.68 -5.55 -2.15
N PHE A 54 11.13 -4.68 -1.31
CA PHE A 54 9.70 -4.63 -1.02
C PHE A 54 8.88 -4.30 -2.28
N LEU A 55 9.30 -3.29 -3.04
CA LEU A 55 8.63 -2.90 -4.29
C LEU A 55 8.74 -4.00 -5.36
N ALA A 56 9.89 -4.64 -5.48
CA ALA A 56 10.08 -5.79 -6.37
C ALA A 56 9.15 -6.95 -5.99
N GLY A 57 8.96 -7.22 -4.70
CA GLY A 57 7.98 -8.20 -4.23
C GLY A 57 6.54 -7.80 -4.54
N ALA A 58 6.18 -6.53 -4.31
CA ALA A 58 4.83 -6.01 -4.56
C ALA A 58 4.44 -6.05 -6.06
N ILE A 59 5.39 -5.76 -6.96
CA ILE A 59 5.19 -5.84 -8.42
C ILE A 59 5.33 -7.28 -8.91
N GLY A 60 6.24 -8.06 -8.34
CA GLY A 60 6.51 -9.44 -8.75
C GLY A 60 5.40 -10.41 -8.39
N ALA A 61 4.70 -10.21 -7.26
CA ALA A 61 3.60 -11.06 -6.82
C ALA A 61 2.47 -11.21 -7.86
N PRO A 62 1.86 -10.13 -8.40
CA PRO A 62 0.84 -10.28 -9.44
C PRO A 62 1.41 -10.87 -10.74
N PHE A 63 2.67 -10.59 -11.08
CA PHE A 63 3.32 -11.16 -12.27
C PHE A 63 3.48 -12.69 -12.16
N LEU A 64 3.88 -13.20 -10.99
CA LEU A 64 3.98 -14.64 -10.73
C LEU A 64 2.62 -15.33 -10.79
N ILE A 65 1.55 -14.67 -10.33
CA ILE A 65 0.17 -15.19 -10.41
C ILE A 65 -0.26 -15.33 -11.87
N GLN A 66 0.02 -14.32 -12.70
CA GLN A 66 -0.26 -14.37 -14.14
C GLN A 66 0.50 -15.49 -14.83
N LEU A 67 1.78 -15.69 -14.50
CA LEU A 67 2.59 -16.78 -15.06
C LEU A 67 2.11 -18.17 -14.62
N ALA A 68 1.47 -18.27 -13.46
CA ALA A 68 0.82 -19.49 -12.98
C ALA A 68 -0.52 -19.79 -13.69
N GLY A 69 -0.89 -19.02 -14.72
CA GLY A 69 -2.08 -19.22 -15.54
C GLY A 69 -3.37 -18.71 -14.90
N LYS A 70 -3.28 -17.81 -13.90
CA LYS A 70 -4.44 -17.10 -13.36
C LYS A 70 -4.53 -15.72 -13.98
N ASP A 71 -5.60 -15.49 -14.72
CA ASP A 71 -5.90 -14.18 -15.28
C ASP A 71 -6.37 -13.23 -14.18
N ILE A 72 -5.72 -12.08 -14.07
CA ILE A 72 -6.17 -10.97 -13.23
C ILE A 72 -7.00 -10.06 -14.11
N GLU A 73 -8.31 -10.01 -13.85
CA GLU A 73 -9.21 -9.14 -14.61
C GLU A 73 -8.82 -7.67 -14.38
N PHE A 74 -8.29 -7.03 -15.42
CA PHE A 74 -7.87 -5.63 -15.39
C PHE A 74 -8.90 -4.77 -16.10
N ASN A 75 -9.89 -4.29 -15.35
CA ASN A 75 -10.91 -3.37 -15.85
C ASN A 75 -10.76 -2.03 -15.13
N VAL A 76 -10.34 -1.00 -15.87
CA VAL A 76 -10.24 0.37 -15.37
C VAL A 76 -11.25 1.23 -16.14
N PRO A 77 -12.45 1.47 -15.58
CA PRO A 77 -13.55 2.14 -16.28
C PRO A 77 -13.39 3.67 -16.28
N VAL A 78 -12.16 4.17 -16.45
CA VAL A 78 -11.84 5.60 -16.47
C VAL A 78 -10.77 5.90 -17.53
N PRO A 79 -10.81 7.09 -18.17
CA PRO A 79 -9.81 7.46 -19.16
C PRO A 79 -8.43 7.63 -18.51
N THR A 80 -7.37 7.37 -19.27
CA THR A 80 -5.98 7.49 -18.80
C THR A 80 -5.67 8.85 -18.19
N LEU A 81 -6.25 9.93 -18.74
CA LEU A 81 -6.09 11.27 -18.20
C LEU A 81 -6.61 11.38 -16.75
N ALA A 82 -7.75 10.76 -16.44
CA ALA A 82 -8.30 10.76 -15.09
C ALA A 82 -7.42 9.97 -14.12
N LEU A 83 -6.76 8.90 -14.57
CA LEU A 83 -5.79 8.17 -13.75
C LEU A 83 -4.56 9.01 -13.43
N VAL A 84 -4.02 9.73 -14.42
CA VAL A 84 -2.84 10.59 -14.23
C VAL A 84 -3.16 11.74 -13.28
N VAL A 85 -4.28 12.44 -13.51
CA VAL A 85 -4.72 13.56 -12.66
C VAL A 85 -5.07 13.06 -11.24
N GLY A 86 -5.80 11.95 -11.14
CA GLY A 86 -6.13 11.33 -9.85
C GLY A 86 -4.90 10.90 -9.07
N GLY A 87 -3.93 10.25 -9.73
CA GLY A 87 -2.65 9.88 -9.12
C GLY A 87 -1.86 11.08 -8.62
N PHE A 88 -1.84 12.18 -9.37
CA PHE A 88 -1.20 13.43 -8.95
C PHE A 88 -1.87 14.02 -7.70
N ILE A 89 -3.21 14.14 -7.72
CA ILE A 89 -3.98 14.67 -6.58
C ILE A 89 -3.79 13.79 -5.34
N VAL A 90 -3.85 12.47 -5.49
CA VAL A 90 -3.58 11.52 -4.40
C VAL A 90 -2.15 11.70 -3.89
N GLY A 91 -1.16 11.85 -4.78
CA GLY A 91 0.23 12.12 -4.43
C GLY A 91 0.39 13.37 -3.56
N VAL A 92 -0.25 14.46 -3.95
CA VAL A 92 -0.29 15.71 -3.17
C VAL A 92 -0.99 15.48 -1.81
N GLY A 93 -2.13 14.78 -1.81
CA GLY A 93 -2.89 14.47 -0.61
C GLY A 93 -2.10 13.63 0.41
N VAL A 94 -1.42 12.56 -0.03
CA VAL A 94 -0.60 11.72 0.87
C VAL A 94 0.65 12.44 1.37
N HIS A 95 1.15 13.43 0.64
CA HIS A 95 2.24 14.28 1.09
C HIS A 95 1.79 15.17 2.26
N PHE A 96 0.70 15.92 2.09
CA PHE A 96 0.14 16.77 3.14
C PHE A 96 -0.45 15.97 4.32
N GLY A 97 -1.01 14.79 4.05
CA GLY A 97 -1.51 13.87 5.07
C GLY A 97 -0.42 13.16 5.86
N GLY A 98 0.87 13.39 5.57
CA GLY A 98 1.99 12.76 6.27
C GLY A 98 2.07 11.24 6.06
N GLY A 99 1.51 10.72 4.97
CA GLY A 99 1.49 9.30 4.64
C GLY A 99 0.26 8.84 3.85
N CYS A 100 0.28 7.58 3.41
CA CYS A 100 -0.80 6.95 2.62
C CYS A 100 -1.85 6.25 3.49
N PRO A 101 -2.98 5.83 2.89
CA PRO A 101 -3.98 4.98 3.55
C PRO A 101 -3.41 3.66 4.06
N SER A 102 -2.45 3.05 3.36
CA SER A 102 -1.79 1.82 3.83
C SER A 102 -1.01 2.04 5.13
N GLY A 103 -0.25 3.14 5.24
CA GLY A 103 0.53 3.44 6.45
C GLY A 103 -0.34 3.84 7.64
N HIS A 104 -1.30 4.75 7.42
CA HIS A 104 -2.22 5.20 8.48
C HIS A 104 -3.23 4.12 8.87
N GLY A 105 -3.79 3.41 7.90
CA GLY A 105 -4.80 2.38 8.12
C GLY A 105 -4.23 1.11 8.73
N ILE A 106 -3.23 0.48 8.10
CA ILE A 106 -2.72 -0.82 8.56
C ILE A 106 -1.89 -0.65 9.82
N CYS A 107 -0.87 0.21 9.78
CA CYS A 107 0.08 0.35 10.88
C CYS A 107 -0.31 1.43 11.89
N GLY A 108 -0.87 2.55 11.44
CA GLY A 108 -1.17 3.71 12.28
C GLY A 108 -2.32 3.44 13.26
N ILE A 109 -3.45 2.94 12.77
CA ILE A 109 -4.60 2.55 13.60
C ILE A 109 -4.24 1.39 14.53
N ALA A 110 -3.51 0.38 14.05
CA ALA A 110 -3.05 -0.74 14.88
C ALA A 110 -2.15 -0.29 16.05
N ARG A 111 -1.44 0.84 15.91
CA ARG A 111 -0.64 1.48 16.96
C ARG A 111 -1.43 2.52 17.79
N LEU A 112 -2.77 2.55 17.66
CA LEU A 112 -3.67 3.44 18.38
C LEU A 112 -3.34 4.94 18.19
N SER A 113 -2.90 5.32 16.99
CA SER A 113 -2.49 6.68 16.70
C SER A 113 -3.69 7.60 16.40
N PRO A 114 -3.96 8.66 17.20
CA PRO A 114 -5.10 9.55 16.97
C PRO A 114 -5.04 10.25 15.62
N ARG A 115 -3.84 10.70 15.21
CA ARG A 115 -3.61 11.28 13.87
C ARG A 115 -3.99 10.32 12.74
N SER A 116 -3.82 9.01 12.93
CA SER A 116 -4.10 8.01 11.90
C SER A 116 -5.59 7.75 11.77
N PHE A 117 -6.34 7.77 12.88
CA PHE A 117 -7.80 7.72 12.83
C PHE A 117 -8.37 8.92 12.07
N VAL A 118 -7.90 10.14 12.36
CA VAL A 118 -8.34 11.34 11.65
C VAL A 118 -7.99 11.25 10.15
N ALA A 119 -6.75 10.90 9.80
CA ALA A 119 -6.33 10.78 8.41
C ALA A 119 -7.17 9.76 7.63
N VAL A 120 -7.43 8.58 8.20
CA VAL A 120 -8.25 7.55 7.55
C VAL A 120 -9.71 7.99 7.40
N ALA A 121 -10.27 8.66 8.40
CA ALA A 121 -11.61 9.24 8.29
C ALA A 121 -11.68 10.28 7.16
N THR A 122 -10.66 11.14 7.02
CA THR A 122 -10.57 12.11 5.92
C THR A 122 -10.40 11.45 4.55
N PHE A 123 -9.70 10.33 4.45
CA PHE A 123 -9.56 9.60 3.16
C PHE A 123 -10.87 8.94 2.70
N MET A 124 -11.79 8.64 3.61
CA MET A 124 -13.04 7.92 3.35
C MET A 124 -14.27 8.83 3.28
N ALA A 125 -14.14 10.10 3.64
CA ALA A 125 -15.18 11.11 3.54
C ALA A 125 -15.35 11.59 2.09
#